data_AF-A0A963IJL4-F1
#
_entry.id   AF-A0A963IJL4-F1
#
_cell.length_a   1.000
_cell.length_b   1.000
_cell.length_c   1.000
_cell.angle_alpha   90.00
_cell.angle_beta   90.00
_cell.angle_gamma   90.00
#
_symmetry.space_group_name_H-M   'P 1'
#
loop_
_entity.id
_entity.type
_entity.pdbx_description
1 polymer ?
#
loop_
_entity_poly.entity_id
_entity_poly.type
_entity_poly.pdbx_seq_one_letter_code
_entity_poly.pdbx_strand_id
1 'polypeptide(L)'
;MFDISFSEMILIAVVALVVIGPERLPKVARTAGHLLGRLQRYVSDVKSDISREMQLDELKKLRTEIQDSARTVEQTLSSEMQAARQAATQTVQAVRGDAPAA
;
A
#
# COMPACT_ATOMS: atom_id res chain seq x y z
N MET A 1 -2.65 21.72 -3.84
CA MET A 1 -2.44 22.60 -2.67
C MET A 1 -0.96 22.88 -2.38
N PHE A 2 -0.11 22.87 -3.42
CA PHE A 2 1.26 23.39 -3.38
C PHE A 2 1.55 24.03 -4.74
N ASP A 3 0.79 25.07 -5.07
CA ASP A 3 0.96 25.82 -6.30
C ASP A 3 1.95 26.95 -6.03
N ILE A 4 3.19 26.59 -5.66
CA ILE A 4 4.27 27.57 -5.48
C ILE A 4 4.65 28.06 -6.88
N SER A 5 4.26 29.29 -7.18
CA SER A 5 4.62 29.98 -8.40
C SER A 5 6.10 30.40 -8.37
N PHE A 6 6.71 30.56 -9.55
CA PHE A 6 8.10 31.00 -9.67
C PHE A 6 8.35 32.33 -8.94
N SER A 7 7.37 33.24 -8.95
CA SER A 7 7.39 34.52 -8.25
C SER A 7 7.51 34.37 -6.73
N GLU A 8 6.81 33.41 -6.14
CA GLU A 8 6.87 33.16 -4.69
C GLU A 8 8.23 32.59 -4.27
N MET A 9 8.84 31.73 -5.09
CA MET A 9 10.21 31.26 -4.83
C MET A 9 11.22 32.41 -4.81
N ILE A 10 11.11 33.36 -5.75
CA ILE A 10 11.98 34.55 -5.78
C ILE A 10 11.76 35.40 -4.53
N LEU A 11 10.50 35.64 -4.14
CA LEU A 11 10.20 36.43 -2.95
C LEU A 11 10.82 35.81 -1.69
N ILE A 12 10.67 34.49 -1.51
CA ILE A 12 11.26 33.76 -0.39
C ILE A 12 12.79 33.87 -0.43
N ALA A 13 13.42 33.73 -1.61
CA ALA A 13 14.86 33.87 -1.75
C ALA A 13 15.35 35.26 -1.34
N VAL A 14 14.66 36.33 -1.75
CA VAL A 14 14.98 37.71 -1.37
C VAL A 14 14.84 37.90 0.14
N VAL A 15 13.73 37.46 0.74
CA VAL A 15 13.52 37.56 2.20
C VAL A 15 14.60 36.78 2.96
N ALA A 16 14.93 35.57 2.52
CA ALA A 16 15.98 34.77 3.12
C ALA A 16 17.35 35.47 3.06
N LEU A 17 17.68 36.11 1.93
CA LEU A 17 18.91 36.90 1.79
C LEU A 17 18.95 38.09 2.74
N VAL A 18 17.83 38.79 2.96
CA VAL A 18 17.77 39.94 3.87
C VAL A 18 17.88 39.51 5.33
N VAL A 19 17.14 38.46 5.73
CA VAL A 19 17.07 38.03 7.14
C VAL A 19 18.33 37.30 7.56
N ILE A 20 18.83 36.37 6.74
CA ILE A 20 19.99 35.53 7.07
C ILE A 20 21.29 36.23 6.63
N GLY A 21 21.23 36.99 5.55
CA GLY A 21 22.40 37.59 4.89
C GLY A 21 22.95 36.72 3.75
N PRO A 22 23.38 37.32 2.62
CA PRO A 22 23.87 36.59 1.45
C PRO A 22 25.11 35.73 1.73
N GLU A 23 25.96 36.15 2.67
CA GLU A 23 27.18 35.42 3.03
C GLU A 23 26.90 34.20 3.93
N ARG A 24 25.81 34.24 4.70
CA ARG A 24 25.47 33.21 5.70
C ARG A 24 24.52 32.16 5.15
N LEU A 25 23.64 32.53 4.23
CA LEU A 25 22.72 31.61 3.54
C LEU A 25 23.43 30.36 2.97
N PRO A 26 24.55 30.45 2.22
CA PRO A 26 25.24 29.27 1.70
C PRO A 26 25.82 28.38 2.81
N LYS A 27 26.23 28.96 3.94
CA LYS A 27 26.74 28.20 5.08
C LYS A 27 25.62 27.41 5.77
N VAL A 28 24.45 28.02 5.93
CA VAL A 28 23.26 27.35 6.49
C VAL A 28 22.76 26.25 5.55
N ALA A 29 22.66 26.54 4.25
CA ALA A 29 22.25 25.56 3.25
C ALA A 29 23.18 24.33 3.22
N ARG A 30 24.50 24.54 3.30
CA ARG A 30 25.48 23.44 3.39
C ARG A 30 25.32 22.62 4.67
N THR A 31 25.07 23.29 5.79
CA THR A 31 24.92 22.61 7.10
C THR A 31 23.62 21.80 7.14
N ALA A 32 22.51 22.40 6.70
CA ALA A 32 21.22 21.74 6.58
C ALA A 32 21.29 20.57 5.58
N GLY A 33 21.93 20.77 4.43
CA GLY A 33 22.14 19.74 3.43
C GLY A 33 22.99 18.58 3.95
N HIS A 34 24.01 18.84 4.77
CA HIS A 34 24.82 17.78 5.40
C HIS A 34 24.01 16.98 6.42
N LEU A 35 23.16 17.64 7.22
CA LEU A 35 22.26 16.99 8.16
C LEU A 35 21.22 16.13 7.44
N LEU A 36 20.54 16.69 6.45
CA LEU A 36 19.56 15.97 5.63
C LEU A 36 20.23 14.82 4.86
N GLY A 37 21.43 15.02 4.31
CA GLY A 37 22.18 13.98 3.62
C GLY A 37 22.60 12.84 4.53
N ARG A 38 23.01 13.14 5.78
CA ARG A 38 23.27 12.10 6.80
C ARG A 38 22.00 11.34 7.17
N LEU A 39 20.88 12.03 7.32
CA LEU A 39 19.59 11.41 7.64
C LEU A 39 19.11 10.52 6.49
N GLN A 40 19.21 11.00 5.25
CA GLN A 40 18.93 10.22 4.05
C GLN A 40 19.81 8.98 3.97
N ARG A 41 21.11 9.12 4.27
CA ARG A 41 22.05 8.00 4.27
C ARG A 41 21.73 6.99 5.37
N TYR A 42 21.40 7.44 6.58
CA TYR A 42 20.95 6.58 7.66
C TYR A 42 19.67 5.81 7.29
N VAL A 43 18.69 6.48 6.71
CA VAL A 43 17.47 5.82 6.19
C VAL A 43 17.81 4.84 5.07
N SER A 44 18.76 5.17 4.20
CA SER A 44 19.22 4.27 3.13
C SER A 44 19.94 3.05 3.68
N ASP A 45 20.80 3.21 4.67
CA ASP A 45 21.57 2.13 5.31
C ASP A 45 20.62 1.20 6.07
N VAL A 46 19.70 1.77 6.87
CA VAL A 46 18.64 1.02 7.57
C VAL A 46 17.71 0.33 6.57
N LYS A 47 17.33 0.98 5.47
CA LYS A 47 16.58 0.33 4.39
C LYS A 47 17.38 -0.81 3.77
N SER A 48 18.70 -0.67 3.63
CA SER A 48 19.56 -1.72 3.09
C SER A 48 19.70 -2.90 4.04
N ASP A 49 19.85 -2.63 5.34
CA ASP A 49 19.97 -3.64 6.40
C ASP A 49 18.65 -4.37 6.59
N ILE A 50 17.54 -3.64 6.66
CA ILE A 50 16.18 -4.18 6.63
C ILE A 50 15.95 -4.94 5.33
N SER A 51 16.42 -4.47 4.17
CA SER A 51 16.29 -5.23 2.92
C SER A 51 17.20 -6.47 2.86
N ARG A 52 18.18 -6.57 3.77
CA ARG A 52 19.10 -7.71 3.92
C ARG A 52 18.58 -8.73 4.94
N GLU A 53 17.81 -8.28 5.93
CA GLU A 53 17.16 -9.10 6.98
C GLU A 53 15.71 -9.46 6.66
N MET A 54 14.91 -8.55 6.08
CA MET A 54 13.73 -8.87 5.27
C MET A 54 14.20 -9.39 3.91
N GLN A 55 14.80 -10.58 3.94
CA GLN A 55 14.65 -11.46 2.80
C GLN A 55 13.14 -11.57 2.52
N LEU A 56 12.85 -11.60 1.22
CA LEU A 56 11.66 -12.05 0.50
C LEU A 56 10.73 -13.11 1.17
N ASP A 57 11.03 -13.64 2.37
CA ASP A 57 10.30 -14.64 3.14
C ASP A 57 9.07 -14.12 3.90
N GLU A 58 9.05 -12.89 4.43
CA GLU A 58 7.83 -12.38 5.09
C GLU A 58 6.77 -11.94 4.09
N LEU A 59 7.17 -11.26 3.00
CA LEU A 59 6.28 -10.94 1.89
C LEU A 59 5.85 -12.21 1.13
N LYS A 60 6.71 -13.24 1.01
CA LYS A 60 6.29 -14.57 0.51
C LYS A 60 5.33 -15.25 1.48
N LYS A 61 5.59 -15.25 2.79
CA LYS A 61 4.69 -15.85 3.79
C LYS A 61 3.31 -15.21 3.74
N LEU A 62 3.22 -13.88 3.74
CA LEU A 62 1.93 -13.19 3.59
C LEU A 62 1.24 -13.54 2.26
N ARG A 63 1.99 -13.62 1.15
CA ARG A 63 1.43 -14.01 -0.15
C ARG A 63 0.90 -15.44 -0.15
N THR A 64 1.65 -16.39 0.42
CA THR A 64 1.25 -17.80 0.55
C THR A 64 0.05 -17.95 1.46
N GLU A 65 0.04 -17.28 2.61
CA GLU A 65 -1.05 -17.34 3.59
C GLU A 65 -2.36 -16.73 3.04
N ILE A 66 -2.26 -15.63 2.29
CA ILE A 66 -3.40 -15.04 1.56
C ILE A 66 -3.88 -15.97 0.44
N GLN A 67 -2.98 -16.62 -0.29
CA GLN A 67 -3.34 -17.52 -1.38
C GLN A 67 -4.01 -18.81 -0.87
N ASP A 68 -3.51 -19.37 0.22
CA ASP A 68 -4.11 -20.54 0.86
C ASP A 68 -5.47 -20.22 1.47
N SER A 69 -5.59 -19.07 2.15
CA SER A 69 -6.87 -18.59 2.67
C SER A 69 -7.89 -18.37 1.55
N ALA A 70 -7.48 -17.78 0.42
CA ALA A 70 -8.35 -17.60 -0.73
C ALA A 70 -8.82 -18.93 -1.34
N ARG A 71 -7.94 -19.94 -1.43
CA ARG A 71 -8.28 -21.28 -1.91
C ARG A 71 -9.25 -22.00 -0.99
N THR A 72 -9.05 -21.90 0.32
CA THR A 72 -9.97 -22.50 1.30
C THR A 72 -11.35 -21.87 1.18
N VAL A 73 -11.42 -20.53 1.12
CA VAL A 73 -12.67 -19.79 0.91
C VAL A 73 -13.36 -20.23 -0.37
N GLU A 74 -12.64 -20.32 -1.49
CA GLU A 74 -13.17 -20.77 -2.79
C GLU A 74 -13.70 -22.21 -2.73
N GLN A 75 -13.02 -23.12 -2.03
CA GLN A 75 -13.47 -24.50 -1.82
C GLN A 75 -14.73 -24.58 -0.95
N THR A 76 -14.79 -23.85 0.17
CA THR A 76 -16.00 -23.78 1.00
C THR A 76 -17.18 -23.17 0.24
N LEU A 77 -16.98 -22.07 -0.49
CA LEU A 77 -18.05 -21.48 -1.30
C LEU A 77 -18.52 -22.42 -2.40
N SER A 78 -17.61 -23.14 -3.06
CA SER A 78 -17.97 -24.11 -4.10
C SER A 78 -18.73 -25.31 -3.53
N SER A 79 -18.31 -25.80 -2.37
CA SER A 79 -18.98 -26.87 -1.63
C SER A 79 -20.39 -26.45 -1.18
N GLU A 80 -20.52 -25.27 -0.58
CA GLU A 80 -21.81 -24.74 -0.14
C GLU A 80 -22.72 -24.40 -1.32
N MET A 81 -22.20 -23.85 -2.42
CA MET A 81 -22.99 -23.64 -3.64
C MET A 81 -23.46 -24.96 -4.25
N GLN A 82 -22.65 -26.01 -4.24
CA GLN A 82 -23.07 -27.33 -4.72
C GLN A 82 -24.13 -27.94 -3.81
N ALA A 83 -23.96 -27.87 -2.49
CA ALA A 83 -24.97 -28.31 -1.53
C ALA A 83 -26.28 -27.52 -1.67
N ALA A 84 -26.20 -26.20 -1.81
CA ALA A 84 -27.34 -25.32 -2.04
C ALA A 84 -28.01 -25.60 -3.40
N ARG A 85 -27.24 -25.86 -4.46
CA ARG A 85 -27.77 -26.29 -5.76
C ARG A 85 -28.46 -27.64 -5.68
N GLN A 86 -27.91 -28.60 -4.94
CA GLN A 86 -28.51 -29.92 -4.76
C GLN A 86 -29.81 -29.81 -3.94
N ALA A 87 -29.82 -29.02 -2.87
CA ALA A 87 -31.01 -28.74 -2.08
C ALA A 87 -32.07 -27.99 -2.91
N ALA A 88 -31.67 -27.00 -3.70
CA ALA A 88 -32.56 -26.28 -4.61
C ALA A 88 -33.12 -27.21 -5.71
N THR A 89 -32.30 -28.10 -6.27
CA THR A 89 -32.76 -29.05 -7.31
C THR A 89 -33.70 -30.09 -6.72
N GLN A 90 -33.44 -30.59 -5.51
CA GLN A 90 -34.34 -31.48 -4.77
C GLN A 90 -35.66 -30.77 -4.43
N THR A 91 -35.60 -29.50 -4.03
CA THR A 91 -36.80 -28.71 -3.75
C THR A 91 -37.59 -28.44 -5.03
N VAL A 92 -36.94 -28.10 -6.14
CA VAL A 92 -37.59 -27.89 -7.44
C VAL A 92 -38.19 -29.20 -7.98
N GLN A 93 -37.55 -30.35 -7.78
CA GLN A 93 -38.11 -31.65 -8.15
C GLN A 93 -39.26 -32.08 -7.24
N ALA A 94 -39.17 -31.81 -5.93
CA ALA A 94 -40.26 -32.07 -4.99
C ALA A 94 -41.49 -31.19 -5.30
N VAL A 95 -41.28 -29.92 -5.62
CA VAL A 95 -42.36 -28.99 -6.02
C VAL A 95 -42.90 -29.30 -7.42
N ARG A 96 -42.07 -29.78 -8.35
CA ARG A 96 -42.50 -30.16 -9.71
C ARG A 96 -43.22 -31.52 -9.74
N GLY A 97 -42.91 -32.41 -8.81
CA GLY A 97 -43.63 -33.68 -8.61
C GLY A 97 -45.07 -33.49 -8.11
N ASP A 98 -45.36 -32.33 -7.52
CA ASP A 98 -46.66 -31.98 -6.93
C ASP A 98 -47.46 -30.98 -7.78
N ALA A 99 -47.04 -30.72 -9.03
CA ALA A 99 -47.83 -29.93 -9.98
C ALA A 99 -48.84 -30.84 -10.68
N PRO A 100 -50.14 -30.82 -10.30
CA PRO A 100 -51.16 -31.55 -11.02
C PRO A 100 -51.26 -30.95 -12.43
N ALA A 101 -51.24 -31.83 -13.43
CA ALA A 101 -51.68 -31.48 -14.77
C ALA A 101 -53.13 -30.98 -14.67
N ALA A 102 -53.33 -29.68 -14.91
CA ALA A 102 -54.62 -29.04 -15.12
C ALA A 102 -54.59 -28.35 -16.48
#